data_AF-A0A434LUJ9-F1
#
_entry.id   AF-A0A434LUJ9-F1
#
_cell.length_a   1.000
_cell.length_b   1.000
_cell.length_c   1.000
_cell.angle_alpha   90.00
_cell.angle_beta   90.00
_cell.angle_gamma   90.00
#
_symmetry.space_group_name_H-M   'P 1'
#
loop_
_entity.id
_entity.type
_entity.pdbx_description
1 polymer ?
#
loop_
_entity_poly.entity_id
_entity_poly.type
_entity_poly.pdbx_seq_one_letter_code
_entity_poly.pdbx_strand_id
1 'polypeptide(L)'
;MTSNRFLRAASRTFTAGAAALLIGAATVPSLVTPAAAADGPASVADLAQGLLGAVVNISTSQRVKGTEGPGAVPMPQLPEGSPFQ
;
A
#
# COMPACT_ATOMS: atom_id res chain seq x y z
N MET A 1 -34.03 47.85 58.97
CA MET A 1 -34.31 48.64 57.75
C MET A 1 -32.99 48.78 56.99
N THR A 2 -32.71 47.90 56.02
CA THR A 2 -32.93 48.13 54.56
C THR A 2 -32.08 49.31 54.08
N SER A 3 -31.08 49.22 53.21
CA SER A 3 -30.90 48.40 52.01
C SER A 3 -29.47 48.63 51.48
N ASN A 4 -28.83 47.63 50.88
CA ASN A 4 -28.05 47.85 49.65
C ASN A 4 -27.73 46.55 48.92
N ARG A 5 -28.80 45.89 48.43
CA ARG A 5 -28.73 44.77 47.48
C ARG A 5 -28.30 45.21 46.06
N PHE A 6 -27.92 46.47 45.87
CA PHE A 6 -27.70 47.08 44.56
C PHE A 6 -26.30 46.90 43.97
N LEU A 7 -25.28 46.54 44.77
CA LEU A 7 -23.91 46.38 44.23
C LEU A 7 -23.66 45.02 43.56
N ARG A 8 -24.53 44.02 43.71
CA ARG A 8 -24.35 42.70 43.09
C ARG A 8 -24.81 42.61 41.62
N ALA A 9 -25.47 43.65 41.11
CA ALA A 9 -25.94 43.67 39.73
C ALA A 9 -24.87 44.13 38.73
N ALA A 10 -23.88 44.92 39.18
CA ALA A 10 -22.81 45.44 38.31
C ALA A 10 -21.67 44.42 38.08
N SER A 11 -21.49 43.43 38.97
CA SER A 11 -20.45 42.40 38.82
C SER A 11 -20.85 41.27 37.87
N ARG A 12 -22.10 41.25 37.38
CA ARG A 12 -22.65 40.14 36.59
C ARG A 12 -22.72 40.43 35.09
N THR A 13 -22.49 41.68 34.68
CA THR A 13 -22.46 42.09 33.27
C THR A 13 -21.05 42.12 32.68
N PHE A 14 -20.00 42.18 33.50
CA PHE A 14 -18.62 42.13 33.01
C PHE A 14 -18.14 40.70 32.67
N THR A 15 -18.73 39.68 33.30
CA THR A 15 -18.35 38.28 33.06
C THR A 15 -18.92 37.70 31.77
N ALA A 16 -19.96 38.31 31.18
CA ALA A 16 -20.55 37.85 29.93
C ALA A 16 -19.78 38.31 28.67
N GLY A 17 -19.10 39.46 28.72
CA GLY A 17 -18.27 39.95 27.61
C GLY A 17 -16.93 39.22 27.47
N ALA A 18 -16.37 38.75 28.59
CA ALA A 18 -15.12 37.99 28.60
C ALA A 18 -15.27 36.56 28.05
N ALA A 19 -16.44 35.95 28.18
CA ALA A 19 -16.67 34.58 27.68
C ALA A 19 -16.77 34.51 26.15
N ALA A 20 -17.29 35.55 25.49
CA ALA A 20 -17.39 35.59 24.02
C ALA A 20 -16.02 35.75 23.34
N LEU A 21 -15.06 36.42 23.99
CA LEU A 21 -13.68 36.57 23.51
C LEU A 21 -12.85 35.28 23.66
N LEU A 22 -13.25 34.37 24.55
CA LEU A 22 -12.55 33.09 24.74
C LEU A 22 -13.01 31.99 23.75
N ILE A 23 -14.20 32.12 23.17
CA ILE A 23 -14.71 31.15 22.17
C ILE A 23 -14.19 31.47 20.76
N GLY A 24 -13.95 32.75 20.44
CA GLY A 24 -13.45 33.18 19.13
C GLY A 24 -11.93 33.05 18.93
N ALA A 25 -11.15 32.83 20.00
CA ALA A 25 -9.68 32.84 19.96
C ALA A 25 -9.03 31.49 19.63
N ALA A 26 -9.80 30.42 19.41
CA ALA A 26 -9.27 29.06 19.30
C ALA A 26 -9.23 28.48 17.87
N THR A 27 -9.50 29.27 16.82
CA THR A 27 -9.35 28.80 15.44
C THR A 27 -7.91 28.96 14.96
N VAL A 28 -7.02 28.09 15.45
CA VAL A 28 -5.67 27.96 14.91
C VAL A 28 -5.80 27.32 13.52
N PRO A 29 -5.37 27.99 12.43
CA PRO A 29 -5.35 27.35 11.12
C PRO A 29 -4.37 26.17 11.18
N SER A 30 -4.87 24.97 10.91
CA SER A 30 -4.04 23.77 10.79
C SER A 30 -3.17 23.93 9.54
N LEU A 31 -1.90 24.22 9.74
CA LEU A 31 -0.89 24.21 8.69
C LEU A 31 -0.61 22.74 8.37
N VAL A 32 -1.30 22.20 7.35
CA VAL A 32 -1.00 20.89 6.80
C VAL A 32 0.38 20.98 6.16
N THR A 33 1.39 20.38 6.79
CA THR A 33 2.70 20.23 6.15
C THR A 33 2.55 19.23 5.00
N PRO A 34 3.01 19.56 3.78
CA PRO A 34 3.03 18.59 2.71
C PRO A 34 3.93 17.43 3.15
N ALA A 35 3.37 16.21 3.15
CA ALA A 35 4.17 15.02 3.39
C ALA A 35 5.24 14.95 2.29
N ALA A 36 6.51 15.03 2.69
CA ALA A 36 7.60 14.77 1.76
C ALA A 36 7.44 13.34 1.23
N ALA A 37 7.45 13.17 -0.09
CA ALA A 37 7.49 11.85 -0.68
C ALA A 37 8.72 11.13 -0.12
N ALA A 38 8.51 9.97 0.50
CA ALA A 38 9.63 9.14 0.93
C ALA A 38 10.42 8.76 -0.31
N ASP A 39 11.74 8.93 -0.26
CA ASP A 39 12.61 8.43 -1.31
C ASP A 39 12.35 6.93 -1.52
N GLY A 40 12.27 6.54 -2.78
CA GLY A 40 12.05 5.15 -3.15
C GLY A 40 13.19 4.24 -2.67
N PRO A 41 13.04 2.92 -2.86
CA PRO A 41 14.13 1.99 -2.56
C PRO A 41 15.41 2.39 -3.30
N ALA A 42 16.56 2.11 -2.70
CA ALA A 42 17.85 2.34 -3.32
C ALA A 42 17.94 1.68 -4.71
N SER A 43 18.60 2.36 -5.64
CA SER A 43 18.76 1.88 -7.01
C SER A 43 19.56 0.57 -7.06
N VAL A 44 19.20 -0.31 -7.99
CA VAL A 44 19.93 -1.55 -8.31
C VAL A 44 20.81 -1.42 -9.55
N ALA A 45 20.95 -0.21 -10.11
CA ALA A 45 21.64 0.03 -11.39
C ALA A 45 23.09 -0.47 -11.38
N ASP A 46 23.83 -0.26 -10.29
CA ASP A 46 25.25 -0.66 -10.19
C ASP A 46 25.41 -2.19 -10.22
N LEU A 47 24.52 -2.90 -9.52
CA LEU A 47 24.49 -4.36 -9.54
C LEU A 47 24.05 -4.88 -10.92
N ALA A 48 22.99 -4.30 -11.48
CA ALA A 48 22.48 -4.69 -12.80
C ALA A 48 23.56 -4.54 -13.88
N GLN A 49 24.32 -3.44 -13.88
CA GLN A 49 25.35 -3.17 -14.89
C GLN A 49 26.41 -4.28 -14.97
N GLY A 50 26.79 -4.90 -13.85
CA GLY A 50 27.72 -6.05 -13.82
C GLY A 50 27.09 -7.38 -14.24
N LEU A 51 25.76 -7.50 -14.16
CA LEU A 51 25.03 -8.75 -14.42
C LEU A 51 24.35 -8.80 -15.79
N LEU A 52 24.20 -7.67 -16.49
CA LEU A 52 23.54 -7.62 -17.80
C LEU A 52 24.15 -8.61 -18.81
N GLY A 53 25.48 -8.72 -18.84
CA GLY A 53 26.18 -9.63 -19.75
C GLY A 53 26.22 -11.09 -19.28
N ALA A 54 25.85 -11.36 -18.03
CA ALA A 54 25.86 -12.71 -17.46
C ALA A 54 24.58 -13.51 -17.79
N VAL A 55 23.53 -12.86 -18.28
CA VAL A 55 22.23 -13.49 -18.55
C VAL A 55 22.08 -13.76 -20.03
N VAL A 56 21.84 -15.02 -20.38
CA VAL A 56 21.49 -15.44 -21.73
C VAL A 56 20.06 -15.97 -21.76
N ASN A 57 19.35 -15.70 -22.85
CA ASN A 57 18.05 -16.30 -23.08
C ASN A 57 18.23 -17.68 -23.72
N ILE A 58 17.79 -18.73 -23.03
CA ILE A 58 17.88 -20.11 -23.50
C ILE A 58 16.48 -20.62 -23.79
N SER A 59 16.27 -21.09 -25.01
CA SER A 59 15.02 -21.74 -25.42
C SER A 59 15.34 -23.07 -26.09
N THR A 60 14.78 -24.16 -25.57
CA THR A 60 14.96 -25.50 -26.12
C THR A 60 13.60 -26.10 -26.47
N SER A 61 13.50 -26.78 -27.61
CA SER A 61 12.30 -27.55 -27.98
C SER A 61 12.67 -29.02 -28.17
N GLN A 62 11.96 -29.93 -27.52
CA GLN A 62 12.11 -31.36 -27.75
C GLN A 62 11.05 -31.84 -28.74
N ARG A 63 11.48 -32.51 -29.82
CA ARG A 63 10.57 -33.28 -30.69
C ARG A 63 10.74 -34.76 -30.38
N VAL A 64 9.69 -35.38 -29.84
CA VAL A 64 9.64 -36.83 -29.64
C VAL A 64 9.10 -37.44 -30.93
N LYS A 65 9.91 -38.27 -31.61
CA LYS A 65 9.39 -39.14 -32.66
C LYS A 65 8.65 -40.28 -31.96
N GLY A 66 7.40 -40.52 -32.35
CA GLY A 66 6.61 -41.67 -31.92
C GLY A 66 7.22 -42.99 -32.43
N THR A 67 6.40 -44.03 -32.50
CA THR A 67 6.74 -45.45 -32.74
C THR A 67 7.45 -45.80 -34.07
N GLU A 68 8.08 -44.84 -34.76
CA GLU A 68 8.61 -44.97 -36.12
C GLU A 68 10.15 -44.95 -36.19
N GLY A 69 10.85 -45.01 -35.05
CA GLY A 69 12.32 -45.03 -35.00
C GLY A 69 12.91 -46.43 -34.75
N PRO A 70 14.21 -46.66 -35.02
CA PRO A 70 14.93 -47.92 -34.71
C PRO A 70 14.98 -48.32 -33.22
N GLY A 71 14.41 -47.50 -32.32
CA GLY A 71 14.23 -47.77 -30.89
C GLY A 71 12.79 -47.50 -30.43
N ALA A 72 11.82 -47.55 -31.34
CA ALA A 72 10.41 -47.41 -31.02
C ALA A 72 9.96 -48.54 -30.07
N VAL A 73 9.41 -48.16 -28.93
CA VAL A 73 8.77 -49.12 -28.02
C VAL A 73 7.45 -49.54 -28.67
N PRO A 74 7.22 -50.85 -28.91
CA PRO A 74 5.95 -51.33 -29.44
C PRO A 74 4.80 -50.89 -28.55
N MET A 75 3.68 -50.45 -29.15
CA MET A 75 2.49 -50.06 -28.40
C MET A 75 2.03 -51.25 -27.55
N PRO A 76 1.98 -51.13 -26.21
CA PRO A 76 1.52 -52.22 -25.36
C PRO A 76 0.03 -52.46 -25.61
N GLN A 77 -0.39 -53.73 -25.60
CA GLN A 77 -1.82 -54.07 -25.62
C GLN A 77 -2.43 -53.63 -24.28
N LEU A 78 -3.29 -52.62 -24.33
CA LEU A 78 -3.97 -52.11 -23.15
C LEU A 78 -5.22 -52.95 -22.85
N PRO A 79 -5.50 -53.28 -21.58
CA PRO A 79 -6.72 -53.99 -21.20
C PRO A 79 -8.00 -53.20 -21.54
N GLU A 80 -9.11 -53.94 -21.74
CA GLU A 80 -10.44 -53.35 -21.90
C GLU A 80 -10.86 -52.52 -20.68
N GLY A 81 -11.30 -51.27 -20.91
CA GLY A 81 -11.68 -50.31 -19.88
C GLY A 81 -10.52 -49.50 -19.28
N SER A 82 -9.33 -49.50 -19.89
CA SER A 82 -8.19 -48.72 -19.34
C SER A 82 -8.34 -47.21 -19.58
N PRO A 83 -7.76 -46.35 -18.72
CA PRO A 83 -7.75 -44.90 -18.92
C PRO A 83 -7.00 -44.43 -20.19
N PHE A 84 -6.26 -45.35 -20.81
CA PHE A 84 -5.42 -45.10 -21.99
C PHE A 84 -5.97 -45.79 -23.25
N GLN A 85 -7.15 -46.44 -23.17
CA GLN A 85 -7.90 -46.87 -24.36
C GLN A 85 -8.34 -45.66 -25.20
#